data_AF-A0A137NQH7-F1
#
_entry.id   AF-A0A137NQH7-F1
#
_cell.length_a   1.000
_cell.length_b   1.000
_cell.length_c   1.000
_cell.angle_alpha   90.00
_cell.angle_beta   90.00
_cell.angle_gamma   90.00
#
_symmetry.space_group_name_H-M   'P 1'
#
loop_
_entity.id
_entity.type
_entity.pdbx_description
1 polymer ?
#
loop_
_entity_poly.entity_id
_entity_poly.type
_entity_poly.pdbx_seq_one_letter_code
_entity_poly.pdbx_strand_id
1 'polypeptide(L)'
;MENLEDIKISYTFAKIDSQTTNYQIFPKSLKRLEIALDLGYMYSNETLSIYDTIDTSYTSLYSLTIVSNRMLQNLSLGMPNLKEVEIKDYGSLDQSKIIEFLKANPQLKNLSTYSMNYNEEIIKNVLSSEYLERWNIDRGSWEGIEIDSLPSNHSIKYLKIYSDMPGPLTLEIINACKGLETLDINHRIFTGLDLINFEGRIKFLKLTNSSPTLKSINQIDASRVFNQVYIDFFSSIENLIGNSTDELKNYKFIPLTSQSCTLKLTNKVN
;
A
#
# COMPACT_ATOMS: atom_id res chain seq x y z
N MET A 1 -24.25 -18.02 14.68
CA MET A 1 -23.19 -17.44 13.83
C MET A 1 -21.87 -18.23 13.92
N GLU A 2 -21.89 -19.49 14.35
CA GLU A 2 -20.66 -20.23 14.70
C GLU A 2 -19.73 -20.54 13.51
N ASN A 3 -20.21 -20.43 12.28
CA ASN A 3 -19.46 -20.70 11.05
C ASN A 3 -19.20 -19.44 10.21
N LEU A 4 -19.34 -18.25 10.80
CA LEU A 4 -19.06 -17.01 10.07
C LEU A 4 -17.55 -16.84 9.95
N GLU A 5 -17.04 -16.88 8.71
CA GLU A 5 -15.61 -16.80 8.42
C GLU A 5 -15.20 -15.43 7.88
N ASP A 6 -16.08 -14.74 7.17
CA ASP A 6 -15.79 -13.46 6.54
C ASP A 6 -16.82 -12.40 6.96
N ILE A 7 -16.32 -11.27 7.47
CA ILE A 7 -17.14 -10.14 7.87
C ILE A 7 -16.59 -8.88 7.22
N LYS A 8 -17.48 -8.14 6.56
CA LYS A 8 -17.24 -6.77 6.13
C LYS A 8 -18.25 -5.86 6.82
N ILE A 9 -17.75 -4.93 7.62
CA ILE A 9 -18.59 -3.95 8.30
C ILE A 9 -18.31 -2.58 7.70
N SER A 10 -19.37 -1.92 7.27
CA SER A 10 -19.34 -0.54 6.82
C SER A 10 -20.13 0.32 7.80
N TYR A 11 -19.59 1.49 8.14
CA TYR A 11 -20.32 2.57 8.83
C TYR A 11 -20.91 2.24 10.22
N THR A 12 -20.58 1.10 10.83
CA THR A 12 -21.18 0.69 12.11
C THR A 12 -20.16 0.79 13.24
N PHE A 13 -20.35 1.74 14.15
CA PHE A 13 -19.68 1.74 15.45
C PHE A 13 -20.70 1.33 16.50
N ALA A 14 -20.92 0.03 16.65
CA ALA A 14 -21.57 -0.45 17.86
C ALA A 14 -20.61 -0.17 19.02
N LYS A 15 -20.95 0.82 19.84
CA LYS A 15 -20.26 1.05 21.11
C LYS A 15 -20.53 -0.16 21.99
N ILE A 16 -19.48 -0.72 22.58
CA ILE A 16 -19.65 -1.68 23.66
C ILE A 16 -19.92 -0.87 24.91
N ASP A 17 -21.08 -1.09 25.54
CA ASP A 17 -21.33 -0.53 26.87
C ASP A 17 -20.35 -1.19 27.85
N SER A 18 -19.69 -0.39 28.69
CA SER A 18 -18.52 -0.79 29.49
C SER A 18 -18.79 -1.96 30.44
N GLN A 19 -20.07 -2.29 30.68
CA GLN A 19 -20.53 -3.39 31.51
C GLN A 19 -20.55 -4.76 30.80
N THR A 20 -20.22 -4.84 29.50
CA THR A 20 -20.38 -6.05 28.67
C THR A 20 -19.07 -6.63 28.09
N THR A 21 -17.92 -6.26 28.63
CA THR A 21 -16.58 -6.61 28.12
C THR A 21 -16.25 -8.11 28.01
N ASN A 22 -17.08 -8.99 28.59
CA ASN A 22 -16.91 -10.44 28.50
C ASN A 22 -17.63 -11.10 27.31
N TYR A 23 -18.39 -10.34 26.50
CA TYR A 23 -19.08 -10.94 25.35
C TYR A 23 -18.16 -11.02 24.14
N GLN A 24 -17.94 -12.25 23.69
CA GLN A 24 -17.38 -12.53 22.38
C GLN A 24 -18.32 -11.95 21.30
N ILE A 25 -17.92 -10.83 20.70
CA ILE A 25 -18.69 -10.18 19.62
C ILE A 25 -18.60 -10.98 18.32
N PHE A 26 -17.39 -11.45 17.98
CA PHE A 26 -17.13 -12.17 16.74
C PHE A 26 -16.80 -13.65 17.01
N PRO A 27 -17.25 -14.58 16.15
CA PRO A 27 -16.94 -15.99 16.31
C PRO A 27 -15.44 -16.27 16.13
N LYS A 28 -14.87 -17.25 16.85
CA LYS A 28 -13.44 -17.61 16.75
C LYS A 28 -13.06 -18.25 15.40
N SER A 29 -14.06 -18.69 14.63
CA SER A 29 -13.91 -19.14 13.24
C SER A 29 -13.57 -18.03 12.25
N LEU A 30 -13.63 -16.76 12.67
CA LEU A 30 -13.43 -15.62 11.78
C LEU A 30 -12.05 -15.68 11.13
N LYS A 31 -12.03 -15.65 9.80
CA LYS A 31 -10.85 -15.63 8.94
C LYS A 31 -10.57 -14.24 8.38
N ARG A 32 -11.60 -13.43 8.12
CA ARG A 32 -11.45 -12.07 7.62
C ARG A 32 -12.37 -11.08 8.32
N LEU A 33 -11.81 -9.96 8.73
CA LEU A 33 -12.55 -8.79 9.19
C LEU A 33 -12.11 -7.54 8.42
N GLU A 34 -12.97 -7.05 7.54
CA GLU A 34 -12.78 -5.79 6.81
C GLU A 34 -13.62 -4.68 7.46
N ILE A 35 -12.96 -3.58 7.82
CA ILE A 35 -13.61 -2.41 8.43
C ILE A 35 -13.56 -1.24 7.44
N ALA A 36 -14.72 -0.88 6.89
CA ALA A 36 -14.86 0.27 6.00
C ALA A 36 -15.28 1.51 6.79
N LEU A 37 -14.36 2.47 6.86
CA LEU A 37 -14.54 3.77 7.50
C LEU A 37 -14.65 4.87 6.45
N ASP A 38 -15.49 5.88 6.72
CA ASP A 38 -15.64 7.05 5.86
C ASP A 38 -14.57 8.11 6.16
N LEU A 39 -14.29 8.95 5.18
CA LEU A 39 -13.38 10.08 5.31
C LEU A 39 -13.91 11.07 6.36
N GLY A 40 -13.10 11.35 7.38
CA GLY A 40 -13.40 12.36 8.40
C GLY A 40 -13.89 11.81 9.73
N TYR A 41 -14.02 10.49 9.88
CA TYR A 41 -14.36 9.90 11.18
C TYR A 41 -13.09 9.69 12.02
N MET A 42 -12.94 10.45 13.11
CA MET A 42 -11.84 10.28 14.06
C MET A 42 -12.23 9.25 15.13
N TYR A 43 -11.39 8.23 15.32
CA TYR A 43 -11.56 7.26 16.38
C TYR A 43 -11.18 7.88 17.73
N SER A 44 -12.14 8.01 18.65
CA SER A 44 -11.80 8.36 20.03
C SER A 44 -11.27 7.12 20.74
N ASN A 45 -10.04 7.21 21.26
CA ASN A 45 -9.44 6.15 22.09
C ASN A 45 -10.20 5.92 23.42
N GLU A 46 -11.10 6.84 23.79
CA GLU A 46 -11.88 6.78 25.03
C GLU A 46 -13.04 5.79 24.96
N THR A 47 -13.57 5.50 23.76
CA THR A 47 -14.71 4.60 23.59
C THR A 47 -14.27 3.23 23.09
N LEU A 48 -14.69 2.17 23.78
CA LEU A 48 -14.48 0.80 23.33
C LEU A 48 -15.42 0.48 22.17
N SER A 49 -14.86 0.06 21.04
CA SER A 49 -15.64 -0.49 19.92
C SER A 49 -15.67 -2.00 19.94
N ILE A 50 -16.62 -2.59 19.20
CA ILE A 50 -16.65 -4.03 18.97
C ILE A 50 -15.35 -4.59 18.37
N TYR A 51 -14.60 -3.78 17.63
CA TYR A 51 -13.35 -4.19 16.98
C TYR A 51 -12.20 -4.35 17.96
N ASP A 52 -12.25 -3.63 19.08
CA ASP A 52 -11.23 -3.70 20.14
C ASP A 52 -11.26 -5.04 20.89
N THR A 53 -12.24 -5.92 20.61
CA THR A 53 -12.32 -7.27 21.16
C THR A 53 -11.53 -8.31 20.36
N ILE A 54 -10.96 -7.93 19.21
CA ILE A 54 -10.07 -8.79 18.44
C ILE A 54 -8.70 -8.86 19.14
N ASP A 55 -8.23 -10.08 19.36
CA ASP A 55 -6.97 -10.40 20.04
C ASP A 55 -6.34 -11.69 19.45
N THR A 56 -5.25 -12.15 20.07
CA THR A 56 -4.51 -13.35 19.64
C THR A 56 -5.29 -14.66 19.73
N SER A 57 -6.43 -14.70 20.42
CA SER A 57 -7.25 -15.90 20.51
C SER A 57 -8.05 -16.19 19.23
N TYR A 58 -8.13 -15.23 18.30
CA TYR A 58 -8.68 -15.44 16.95
C TYR A 58 -7.67 -16.15 16.05
N THR A 59 -7.36 -17.40 16.38
CA THR A 59 -6.31 -18.18 15.72
C THR A 59 -6.60 -18.47 14.25
N SER A 60 -7.85 -18.40 13.79
CA SER A 60 -8.22 -18.59 12.37
C SER A 60 -8.08 -17.30 11.54
N LEU A 61 -7.84 -16.15 12.18
CA LEU A 61 -7.83 -14.86 11.51
C LEU A 61 -6.62 -14.72 10.60
N TYR A 62 -6.89 -14.54 9.31
CA TYR A 62 -5.92 -14.43 8.23
C TYR A 62 -5.82 -12.99 7.69
N SER A 63 -6.92 -12.24 7.71
CA SER A 63 -7.03 -10.90 7.15
C SER A 63 -7.76 -9.94 8.07
N LEU A 64 -7.22 -8.74 8.31
CA LEU A 64 -7.75 -7.78 9.27
C LEU A 64 -7.53 -6.32 8.84
N THR A 65 -8.55 -5.47 8.96
CA THR A 65 -8.38 -4.01 9.02
C THR A 65 -8.19 -3.56 10.47
N ILE A 66 -7.13 -2.81 10.76
CA ILE A 66 -6.83 -2.22 12.07
C ILE A 66 -7.21 -0.74 12.05
N VAL A 67 -7.99 -0.30 13.04
CA VAL A 67 -8.53 1.06 13.12
C VAL A 67 -8.33 1.73 14.49
N SER A 68 -7.72 1.04 15.46
CA SER A 68 -7.56 1.56 16.83
C SER A 68 -6.25 1.13 17.50
N ASN A 69 -5.82 1.90 18.49
CA ASN A 69 -4.66 1.59 19.34
C ASN A 69 -4.86 0.35 20.21
N ARG A 70 -6.11 0.04 20.59
CA ARG A 70 -6.42 -1.16 21.38
C ARG A 70 -6.24 -2.40 20.54
N MET A 71 -6.67 -2.38 19.27
CA MET A 71 -6.38 -3.45 18.33
C MET A 71 -4.86 -3.64 18.19
N LEU A 72 -4.08 -2.59 17.91
CA LEU A 72 -2.61 -2.71 17.82
C LEU A 72 -2.00 -3.37 19.07
N GLN A 73 -2.45 -2.95 20.26
CA GLN A 73 -1.98 -3.50 21.53
C GLN A 73 -2.39 -4.97 21.76
N ASN A 74 -3.60 -5.36 21.40
CA ASN A 74 -4.04 -6.75 21.54
C ASN A 74 -3.28 -7.70 20.61
N LEU A 75 -2.74 -7.18 19.51
CA LEU A 75 -2.07 -7.95 18.46
C LEU A 75 -0.53 -7.85 18.56
N SER A 76 0.01 -7.12 19.54
CA SER A 76 1.47 -6.99 19.77
C SER A 76 2.12 -8.24 20.37
N LEU A 77 1.32 -9.26 20.72
CA LEU A 77 1.81 -10.59 21.10
C LEU A 77 1.98 -11.54 19.91
N GLY A 78 1.65 -11.08 18.69
CA GLY A 78 1.79 -11.83 17.45
C GLY A 78 0.59 -12.74 17.14
N MET A 79 0.28 -12.85 15.85
CA MET A 79 -0.82 -13.67 15.31
C MET A 79 -0.33 -14.52 14.14
N PRO A 80 0.19 -15.75 14.38
CA PRO A 80 0.90 -16.53 13.37
C PRO A 80 0.17 -16.76 12.03
N ASN A 81 -1.17 -16.79 12.06
CA ASN A 81 -2.02 -17.00 10.89
C ASN A 81 -2.42 -15.71 10.16
N LEU A 82 -2.22 -14.54 10.78
CA LEU A 82 -2.49 -13.24 10.16
C LEU A 82 -1.47 -12.96 9.06
N LYS A 83 -1.91 -12.81 7.81
CA LYS A 83 -1.05 -12.55 6.64
C LYS A 83 -1.37 -11.26 5.91
N GLU A 84 -2.61 -10.76 6.03
CA GLU A 84 -3.08 -9.60 5.28
C GLU A 84 -3.61 -8.54 6.24
N VAL A 85 -3.00 -7.37 6.24
CA VAL A 85 -3.38 -6.29 7.15
C VAL A 85 -3.56 -4.99 6.39
N GLU A 86 -4.64 -4.29 6.72
CA GLU A 86 -4.84 -2.89 6.35
C GLU A 86 -4.84 -2.04 7.62
N ILE A 87 -3.97 -1.05 7.73
CA ILE A 87 -3.95 -0.10 8.84
C ILE A 87 -4.59 1.20 8.35
N LYS A 88 -5.72 1.60 8.97
CA LYS A 88 -6.35 2.89 8.73
C LYS A 88 -6.07 3.81 9.92
N ASP A 89 -5.16 4.75 9.71
CA ASP A 89 -4.81 5.76 10.70
C ASP A 89 -5.38 7.11 10.24
N TYR A 90 -6.34 7.65 10.98
CA TYR A 90 -6.90 8.98 10.71
C TYR A 90 -6.28 10.04 11.64
N GLY A 91 -4.99 9.88 11.94
CA GLY A 91 -4.21 10.76 12.81
C GLY A 91 -4.34 10.44 14.30
N SER A 92 -4.77 9.23 14.65
CA SER A 92 -5.06 8.84 16.04
C SER A 92 -4.28 7.61 16.50
N LEU A 93 -3.64 6.88 15.58
CA LEU A 93 -2.85 5.71 15.96
C LEU A 93 -1.48 6.11 16.48
N ASP A 94 -1.08 5.45 17.56
CA ASP A 94 0.20 5.62 18.20
C ASP A 94 1.26 4.89 17.37
N GLN A 95 2.22 5.65 16.85
CA GLN A 95 3.29 5.11 16.01
C GLN A 95 4.09 4.02 16.73
N SER A 96 4.32 4.13 18.04
CA SER A 96 5.03 3.12 18.82
C SER A 96 4.30 1.77 18.83
N LYS A 97 2.97 1.81 18.94
CA LYS A 97 2.13 0.59 18.90
C LYS A 97 2.09 -0.03 17.51
N ILE A 98 2.15 0.78 16.46
CA ILE A 98 2.26 0.27 15.08
C ILE A 98 3.60 -0.46 14.91
N ILE A 99 4.68 0.12 15.40
CA ILE A 99 6.01 -0.48 15.36
C ILE A 99 6.04 -1.80 16.14
N GLU A 100 5.51 -1.83 17.36
CA GLU A 100 5.38 -3.06 18.17
C GLU A 100 4.58 -4.13 17.42
N PHE A 101 3.45 -3.75 16.82
CA PHE A 101 2.63 -4.65 16.03
C PHE A 101 3.39 -5.23 14.83
N LEU A 102 4.10 -4.40 14.05
CA LEU A 102 4.88 -4.85 12.89
C LEU A 102 5.99 -5.82 13.31
N LYS A 103 6.72 -5.51 14.40
CA LYS A 103 7.77 -6.38 14.95
C LYS A 103 7.23 -7.72 15.45
N ALA A 104 6.03 -7.72 16.06
CA ALA A 104 5.40 -8.93 16.59
C ALA A 104 4.76 -9.82 15.50
N ASN A 105 4.55 -9.28 14.29
CA ASN A 105 3.88 -9.97 13.20
C ASN A 105 4.76 -10.04 11.93
N PRO A 106 5.97 -10.62 12.00
CA PRO A 106 6.89 -10.67 10.86
C PRO A 106 6.35 -11.50 9.68
N GLN A 107 5.40 -12.40 9.93
CA GLN A 107 4.81 -13.32 8.95
C GLN A 107 3.83 -12.68 7.95
N LEU A 108 3.58 -11.36 8.05
CA LEU A 108 2.70 -10.62 7.15
C LEU A 108 3.22 -10.70 5.71
N LYS A 109 2.29 -10.91 4.77
CA LYS A 109 2.55 -10.96 3.33
C LYS A 109 2.04 -9.74 2.58
N ASN A 110 0.92 -9.18 3.06
CA ASN A 110 0.28 -8.01 2.45
C ASN A 110 0.04 -6.96 3.52
N LEU A 111 0.60 -5.76 3.33
CA LEU A 111 0.35 -4.60 4.17
C LEU A 111 -0.23 -3.48 3.31
N SER A 112 -1.40 -2.99 3.70
CA SER A 112 -1.96 -1.75 3.19
C SER A 112 -2.02 -0.71 4.31
N THR A 113 -1.75 0.54 3.98
CA THR A 113 -1.73 1.64 4.93
C THR A 113 -2.48 2.82 4.35
N TYR A 114 -3.41 3.37 5.15
CA TYR A 114 -4.34 4.40 4.73
C TYR A 114 -4.33 5.55 5.71
N SER A 115 -4.12 6.77 5.18
CA SER A 115 -4.04 8.05 5.90
C SER A 115 -2.98 8.13 7.01
N MET A 116 -1.99 7.25 6.95
CA MET A 116 -1.04 7.03 8.03
C MET A 116 -0.03 8.16 8.21
N ASN A 117 0.25 8.51 9.46
CA ASN A 117 1.35 9.42 9.80
C ASN A 117 2.66 8.62 9.86
N TYR A 118 3.45 8.68 8.79
CA TYR A 118 4.70 7.94 8.73
C TYR A 118 5.79 8.60 9.55
N ASN A 119 6.70 7.77 10.06
CA ASN A 119 8.00 8.18 10.54
C ASN A 119 9.06 7.22 9.97
N GLU A 120 10.33 7.56 10.15
CA GLU A 120 11.44 6.74 9.65
C GLU A 120 11.42 5.31 10.21
N GLU A 121 11.10 5.13 11.50
CA GLU A 121 11.09 3.81 12.13
C GLU A 121 10.01 2.88 11.55
N ILE A 122 8.82 3.39 11.25
CA ILE A 122 7.77 2.62 10.57
C ILE A 122 8.28 2.12 9.21
N ILE A 123 8.86 3.01 8.40
CA ILE A 123 9.36 2.66 7.06
C ILE A 123 10.46 1.60 7.18
N LYS A 124 11.41 1.78 8.11
CA LYS A 124 12.48 0.80 8.38
C LYS A 124 11.93 -0.56 8.80
N ASN A 125 10.90 -0.61 9.65
CA ASN A 125 10.29 -1.88 10.07
C ASN A 125 9.56 -2.58 8.92
N VAL A 126 8.82 -1.85 8.09
CA VAL A 126 8.17 -2.42 6.91
C VAL A 126 9.21 -3.00 5.93
N LEU A 127 10.25 -2.24 5.63
CA LEU A 127 11.34 -2.68 4.74
C LEU A 127 12.20 -3.80 5.34
N SER A 128 12.23 -3.96 6.67
CA SER A 128 12.93 -5.08 7.31
C SER A 128 12.12 -6.38 7.32
N SER A 129 10.86 -6.38 6.83
CA SER A 129 10.02 -7.58 6.84
C SER A 129 10.46 -8.61 5.78
N GLU A 130 10.84 -9.80 6.25
CA GLU A 130 11.33 -10.89 5.40
C GLU A 130 10.23 -11.54 4.53
N TYR A 131 8.97 -11.44 4.94
CA TYR A 131 7.86 -12.14 4.28
C TYR A 131 6.88 -11.21 3.57
N LEU A 132 7.05 -9.90 3.68
CA LEU A 132 6.16 -8.93 3.07
C LEU A 132 6.33 -8.91 1.55
N GLU A 133 5.36 -9.45 0.82
CA GLU A 133 5.39 -9.53 -0.64
C GLU A 133 4.75 -8.30 -1.30
N ARG A 134 3.80 -7.66 -0.61
CA ARG A 134 3.06 -6.49 -1.10
C ARG A 134 2.94 -5.39 -0.07
N TRP A 135 3.26 -4.17 -0.48
CA TRP A 135 3.03 -2.97 0.30
C TRP A 135 2.23 -1.95 -0.51
N ASN A 136 1.09 -1.52 0.04
CA ASN A 136 0.21 -0.53 -0.57
C ASN A 136 0.09 0.70 0.35
N ILE A 137 0.53 1.84 -0.16
CA ILE A 137 0.51 3.13 0.50
C ILE A 137 -0.54 3.98 -0.21
N ASP A 138 -1.72 4.14 0.39
CA ASP A 138 -2.81 4.88 -0.27
C ASP A 138 -2.78 6.37 0.08
N ARG A 139 -2.73 6.70 1.37
CA ARG A 139 -2.66 8.08 1.88
C ARG A 139 -1.76 8.13 3.09
N GLY A 140 -1.15 9.28 3.33
CA GLY A 140 -0.35 9.48 4.54
C GLY A 140 0.30 10.85 4.62
N SER A 141 0.66 11.24 5.83
CA SER A 141 1.51 12.40 6.09
C SER A 141 2.97 11.98 6.07
N TRP A 142 3.79 12.79 5.40
CA TRP A 142 5.24 12.60 5.24
C TRP A 142 6.04 13.78 5.81
N GLU A 143 5.38 14.62 6.62
CA GLU A 143 5.98 15.83 7.16
C GLU A 143 7.17 15.51 8.07
N GLY A 144 8.30 16.18 7.82
CA GLY A 144 9.49 16.08 8.66
C GLY A 144 10.24 14.74 8.58
N ILE A 145 9.92 13.89 7.60
CA ILE A 145 10.66 12.64 7.40
C ILE A 145 11.96 12.95 6.67
N GLU A 146 13.06 12.89 7.42
CA GLU A 146 14.42 12.87 6.91
C GLU A 146 14.95 11.44 7.06
N ILE A 147 15.47 10.88 5.96
CA ILE A 147 15.96 9.50 5.94
C ILE A 147 17.43 9.51 5.55
N ASP A 148 18.28 9.04 6.46
CA ASP A 148 19.71 8.91 6.19
C ASP A 148 20.00 7.61 5.43
N SER A 149 19.30 6.53 5.79
CA SER A 149 19.46 5.22 5.14
C SER A 149 18.26 4.29 5.40
N LEU A 150 17.85 3.56 4.36
CA LEU A 150 16.82 2.52 4.43
C LEU A 150 17.43 1.11 4.32
N PRO A 151 16.94 0.14 5.11
CA PRO A 151 17.33 -1.25 4.93
C PRO A 151 16.85 -1.76 3.57
N SER A 152 17.68 -2.57 2.91
CA SER A 152 17.29 -3.22 1.66
C SER A 152 16.27 -4.33 1.93
N ASN A 153 15.23 -4.37 1.10
CA ASN A 153 14.17 -5.38 1.14
C ASN A 153 14.17 -6.20 -0.16
N HIS A 154 14.22 -7.53 -0.03
CA HIS A 154 14.19 -8.46 -1.18
C HIS A 154 12.86 -9.21 -1.33
N SER A 155 11.93 -9.04 -0.39
CA SER A 155 10.66 -9.77 -0.33
C SER A 155 9.53 -9.03 -1.03
N ILE A 156 9.50 -7.70 -0.97
CA ILE A 156 8.48 -6.83 -1.57
C ILE A 156 8.63 -6.90 -3.10
N LYS A 157 7.64 -7.55 -3.72
CA LYS A 157 7.52 -7.70 -5.19
C LYS A 157 6.54 -6.71 -5.78
N TYR A 158 5.61 -6.22 -4.98
CA TYR A 158 4.58 -5.27 -5.39
C TYR A 158 4.56 -4.07 -4.45
N LEU A 159 4.85 -2.89 -4.98
CA LEU A 159 4.75 -1.63 -4.26
C LEU A 159 3.72 -0.74 -4.94
N LYS A 160 2.70 -0.32 -4.19
CA LYS A 160 1.73 0.67 -4.63
C LYS A 160 1.87 1.95 -3.83
N ILE A 161 1.94 3.09 -4.52
CA ILE A 161 2.07 4.42 -3.92
C ILE A 161 1.05 5.37 -4.54
N TYR A 162 0.06 5.75 -3.73
CA TYR A 162 -1.03 6.65 -4.10
C TYR A 162 -1.13 7.88 -3.18
N SER A 163 -0.17 8.04 -2.26
CA SER A 163 -0.07 9.19 -1.35
C SER A 163 0.75 10.33 -1.96
N ASP A 164 0.56 11.57 -1.48
CA ASP A 164 1.38 12.73 -1.90
C ASP A 164 2.80 12.70 -1.28
N MET A 165 3.49 11.56 -1.40
CA MET A 165 4.84 11.35 -0.91
C MET A 165 5.84 12.19 -1.73
N PRO A 166 6.81 12.87 -1.08
CA PRO A 166 7.87 13.58 -1.79
C PRO A 166 8.65 12.68 -2.74
N GLY A 167 9.01 13.21 -3.92
CA GLY A 167 9.74 12.46 -4.96
C GLY A 167 11.05 11.80 -4.47
N PRO A 168 11.94 12.51 -3.74
CA PRO A 168 13.18 11.92 -3.22
C PRO A 168 12.91 10.72 -2.30
N LEU A 169 12.01 10.88 -1.32
CA LEU A 169 11.62 9.80 -0.41
C LEU A 169 10.99 8.61 -1.15
N THR A 170 10.15 8.90 -2.14
CA THR A 170 9.54 7.87 -3.00
C THR A 170 10.62 7.05 -3.70
N LEU A 171 11.63 7.72 -4.26
CA LEU A 171 12.73 7.05 -4.94
C LEU A 171 13.56 6.21 -3.97
N GLU A 172 13.86 6.70 -2.77
CA GLU A 172 14.59 5.94 -1.74
C GLU A 172 13.87 4.65 -1.35
N ILE A 173 12.56 4.73 -1.10
CA ILE A 173 11.75 3.54 -0.77
C ILE A 173 11.74 2.54 -1.93
N ILE A 174 11.59 3.02 -3.16
CA ILE A 174 11.61 2.14 -4.33
C ILE A 174 12.99 1.48 -4.47
N ASN A 175 14.08 2.25 -4.35
CA ASN A 175 15.44 1.74 -4.43
C ASN A 175 15.77 0.76 -3.29
N ALA A 176 15.15 0.91 -2.12
CA ALA A 176 15.27 -0.06 -1.02
C ALA A 176 14.61 -1.41 -1.35
N CYS A 177 13.57 -1.43 -2.19
CA CYS A 177 12.87 -2.65 -2.61
C CYS A 177 13.61 -3.40 -3.74
N LYS A 178 14.73 -4.05 -3.43
CA LYS A 178 15.57 -4.80 -4.38
C LYS A 178 14.86 -5.98 -5.05
N GLY A 179 13.76 -6.48 -4.47
CA GLY A 179 12.91 -7.54 -5.04
C GLY A 179 11.76 -7.05 -5.93
N LEU A 180 11.66 -5.73 -6.18
CA LEU A 180 10.46 -5.12 -6.77
C LEU A 180 10.22 -5.57 -8.22
N GLU A 181 9.09 -6.23 -8.46
CA GLU A 181 8.64 -6.63 -9.79
C GLU A 181 7.63 -5.65 -10.38
N THR A 182 6.72 -5.11 -9.55
CA THR A 182 5.65 -4.22 -9.98
C THR A 182 5.60 -2.96 -9.13
N LEU A 183 5.73 -1.81 -9.78
CA LEU A 183 5.46 -0.49 -9.20
C LEU A 183 4.11 0.02 -9.71
N ASP A 184 3.16 0.28 -8.83
CA ASP A 184 1.86 0.89 -9.13
C ASP A 184 1.80 2.27 -8.50
N ILE A 185 1.87 3.33 -9.30
CA ILE A 185 2.08 4.68 -8.80
C ILE A 185 1.13 5.67 -9.45
N ASN A 186 0.62 6.61 -8.65
CA ASN A 186 -0.15 7.73 -9.19
C ASN A 186 0.72 8.59 -10.12
N HIS A 187 0.14 9.04 -11.24
CA HIS A 187 0.84 9.90 -12.19
C HIS A 187 1.47 11.17 -11.58
N ARG A 188 0.80 11.83 -10.62
CA ARG A 188 1.33 13.04 -9.98
C ARG A 188 2.66 12.77 -9.30
N ILE A 189 2.73 11.69 -8.53
CA ILE A 189 3.96 11.27 -7.84
C ILE A 189 5.02 10.88 -8.87
N PHE A 190 4.63 10.10 -9.89
CA PHE A 190 5.52 9.67 -10.96
C PHE A 190 6.23 10.85 -11.65
N THR A 191 5.55 11.96 -11.90
CA THR A 191 6.16 13.14 -12.53
C THR A 191 7.25 13.81 -11.70
N GLY A 192 7.28 13.57 -10.39
CA GLY A 192 8.30 14.06 -9.48
C GLY A 192 9.49 13.10 -9.30
N LEU A 193 9.45 11.91 -9.91
CA LEU A 193 10.54 10.93 -9.79
C LEU A 193 11.68 11.26 -10.75
N ASP A 194 12.91 11.28 -10.21
CA ASP A 194 14.11 11.29 -11.02
C ASP A 194 14.49 9.87 -11.44
N LEU A 195 13.94 9.41 -12.56
CA LEU A 195 14.17 8.07 -13.10
C LEU A 195 15.64 7.83 -13.50
N ILE A 196 16.47 8.87 -13.62
CA ILE A 196 17.89 8.72 -13.93
C ILE A 196 18.63 8.06 -12.74
N ASN A 197 18.17 8.33 -11.52
CA ASN A 197 18.76 7.81 -10.29
C ASN A 197 18.14 6.47 -9.84
N PHE A 198 17.43 5.81 -10.75
CA PHE A 198 16.78 4.53 -10.45
C PHE A 198 17.81 3.40 -10.41
N GLU A 199 17.88 2.66 -9.31
CA GLU A 199 18.80 1.53 -9.17
C GLU A 199 18.15 0.24 -9.70
N GLY A 200 18.39 -0.06 -10.98
CA GLY A 200 18.01 -1.33 -11.60
C GLY A 200 16.86 -1.24 -12.58
N ARG A 201 16.16 -2.37 -12.80
CA ARG A 201 15.01 -2.45 -13.71
C ARG A 201 13.80 -3.00 -12.98
N ILE A 202 12.65 -2.36 -13.18
CA ILE A 202 11.37 -2.88 -12.71
C ILE A 202 10.67 -3.58 -13.87
N LYS A 203 10.08 -4.75 -13.61
CA LYS A 203 9.41 -5.52 -14.66
C LYS A 203 8.12 -4.83 -15.15
N PHE A 204 7.32 -4.32 -14.23
CA PHE A 204 6.04 -3.69 -14.53
C PHE A 204 5.88 -2.35 -13.84
N LEU A 205 5.60 -1.30 -14.61
CA LEU A 205 5.02 -0.05 -14.10
C LEU A 205 3.52 -0.06 -14.38
N LYS A 206 2.72 0.31 -13.39
CA LYS A 206 1.30 0.60 -13.55
C LYS A 206 1.07 2.06 -13.20
N LEU A 207 0.52 2.81 -14.14
CA LEU A 207 0.02 4.16 -13.94
C LEU A 207 -1.50 4.07 -13.93
N THR A 208 -2.07 3.81 -12.76
CA THR A 208 -3.52 3.72 -12.57
C THR A 208 -4.13 5.09 -12.34
N ASN A 209 -5.37 5.32 -12.80
CA ASN A 209 -6.07 6.59 -12.65
C ASN A 209 -5.19 7.78 -13.06
N SER A 210 -4.60 7.68 -14.25
CA SER A 210 -3.60 8.62 -14.71
C SER A 210 -4.09 9.43 -15.91
N SER A 211 -3.53 10.62 -16.06
CA SER A 211 -3.59 11.39 -17.30
C SER A 211 -2.15 11.75 -17.66
N PRO A 212 -1.33 10.76 -18.05
CA PRO A 212 0.09 10.98 -18.24
C PRO A 212 0.30 12.01 -19.33
N THR A 213 1.14 12.99 -19.03
CA THR A 213 1.55 13.98 -20.01
C THR A 213 2.48 13.36 -21.04
N LEU A 214 2.58 13.97 -22.22
CA LEU A 214 3.59 13.58 -23.22
C LEU A 214 5.01 13.60 -22.64
N LYS A 215 5.29 14.56 -21.74
CA LYS A 215 6.56 14.64 -21.01
C LYS A 215 6.82 13.37 -20.19
N SER A 216 5.82 12.86 -19.47
CA SER A 216 5.93 11.64 -18.67
C SER A 216 6.20 10.41 -19.54
N ILE A 217 5.54 10.31 -20.70
CA ILE A 217 5.74 9.22 -21.64
C ILE A 217 7.14 9.27 -22.25
N ASN A 218 7.62 10.46 -22.62
CA ASN A 218 8.98 10.64 -23.12
C ASN A 218 10.03 10.32 -22.05
N GLN A 219 9.77 10.63 -20.77
CA GLN A 219 10.63 10.22 -19.66
C GLN A 219 10.68 8.70 -19.50
N ILE A 220 9.55 8.00 -19.63
CA ILE A 220 9.48 6.53 -19.63
C ILE A 220 10.31 5.96 -20.79
N ASP A 221 10.12 6.50 -21.99
CA ASP A 221 10.83 6.04 -23.18
C ASP A 221 12.34 6.22 -23.03
N ALA A 222 12.78 7.38 -22.54
CA ALA A 222 14.19 7.69 -22.34
C ALA A 222 14.84 6.84 -21.23
N SER A 223 14.13 6.55 -20.13
CA SER A 223 14.71 5.86 -18.97
C SER A 223 14.99 4.38 -19.23
N ARG A 224 14.15 3.70 -20.03
CA ARG A 224 14.25 2.24 -20.29
C ARG A 224 14.29 1.40 -19.02
N VAL A 225 13.80 1.93 -17.90
CA VAL A 225 13.80 1.28 -16.58
C VAL A 225 12.79 0.14 -16.52
N PHE A 226 11.71 0.23 -17.31
CA PHE A 226 10.57 -0.67 -17.22
C PHE A 226 10.53 -1.64 -18.41
N ASN A 227 10.31 -2.93 -18.15
CA ASN A 227 10.10 -3.88 -19.26
C ASN A 227 8.73 -3.64 -19.93
N GLN A 228 7.73 -3.31 -19.11
CA GLN A 228 6.38 -3.05 -19.55
C GLN A 228 5.73 -1.97 -18.66
N VAL A 229 5.04 -1.04 -19.30
CA VAL A 229 4.25 0.00 -18.63
C VAL A 229 2.79 -0.18 -19.00
N TYR A 230 1.93 -0.39 -18.01
CA TYR A 230 0.48 -0.34 -18.15
C TYR A 230 0.00 1.05 -17.77
N ILE A 231 -0.82 1.65 -18.62
CA ILE A 231 -1.39 2.97 -18.42
C ILE A 231 -2.90 2.86 -18.49
N ASP A 232 -3.56 3.33 -17.44
CA ASP A 232 -5.01 3.49 -17.36
C ASP A 232 -5.35 4.97 -17.39
N PHE A 233 -6.14 5.37 -18.38
CA PHE A 233 -6.51 6.74 -18.68
C PHE A 233 -7.89 7.07 -18.13
N PHE A 234 -8.04 8.27 -17.58
CA PHE A 234 -9.37 8.81 -17.27
C PHE A 234 -10.21 9.13 -18.52
N SER A 235 -9.58 9.31 -19.68
CA SER A 235 -10.21 9.72 -20.94
C SER A 235 -9.76 8.87 -22.12
N SER A 236 -10.35 9.10 -23.30
CA SER A 236 -9.97 8.38 -24.52
C SER A 236 -8.50 8.58 -24.87
N ILE A 237 -7.82 7.48 -25.20
CA ILE A 237 -6.42 7.41 -25.63
C ILE A 237 -6.16 8.07 -26.98
N GLU A 238 -7.21 8.32 -27.77
CA GLU A 238 -7.12 8.94 -29.10
C GLU A 238 -6.44 10.32 -29.04
N ASN A 239 -6.65 11.06 -27.95
CA ASN A 239 -5.99 12.34 -27.71
C ASN A 239 -4.45 12.25 -27.63
N LEU A 240 -3.93 11.05 -27.36
CA LEU A 240 -2.52 10.78 -27.16
C LEU A 240 -1.89 10.15 -28.41
N ILE A 241 -2.65 9.28 -29.11
CA ILE A 241 -2.24 8.60 -30.34
C ILE A 241 -1.99 9.60 -31.48
N GLY A 242 -2.78 10.67 -31.58
CA GLY A 242 -2.69 11.62 -32.70
C GLY A 242 -1.36 12.39 -32.84
N ASN A 243 -0.51 12.42 -31.80
CA ASN A 243 0.70 13.26 -31.79
C ASN A 243 2.00 12.57 -31.33
N SER A 244 2.00 11.33 -30.82
CA SER A 244 3.16 10.86 -30.02
C SER A 244 3.59 9.40 -30.14
N THR A 245 2.75 8.48 -30.62
CA THR A 245 3.07 7.05 -30.53
C THR A 245 4.14 6.60 -31.52
N ASP A 246 4.29 7.31 -32.64
CA ASP A 246 5.29 7.02 -33.67
C ASP A 246 6.68 7.54 -33.31
N GLU A 247 6.79 8.36 -32.25
CA GLU A 247 8.06 8.98 -31.81
C GLU A 247 8.80 8.16 -30.74
N LEU A 248 8.16 7.15 -30.14
CA LEU A 248 8.77 6.34 -29.09
C LEU A 248 9.90 5.47 -29.67
N LYS A 249 11.12 5.67 -29.17
CA LYS A 249 12.31 4.99 -29.71
C LYS A 249 12.55 3.62 -29.08
N ASN A 250 12.10 3.44 -27.84
CA ASN A 250 12.48 2.29 -27.01
C ASN A 250 11.28 1.42 -26.62
N TYR A 251 10.06 1.95 -26.69
CA TYR A 251 8.85 1.19 -26.39
C TYR A 251 7.92 1.09 -27.60
N LYS A 252 7.31 -0.09 -27.73
CA LYS A 252 6.19 -0.32 -28.64
C LYS A 252 4.89 -0.02 -27.90
N PHE A 253 4.13 0.90 -28.45
CA PHE A 253 2.78 1.19 -28.01
C PHE A 253 1.81 0.07 -28.44
N ILE A 254 0.98 -0.41 -27.52
CA ILE A 254 -0.04 -1.44 -27.73
C ILE A 254 -1.35 -0.97 -27.09
N PRO A 255 -2.33 -0.51 -27.88
CA PRO A 255 -3.65 -0.16 -27.33
C PRO A 255 -4.34 -1.43 -26.81
N LEU A 256 -5.00 -1.32 -25.66
CA LEU A 256 -5.78 -2.41 -25.07
C LEU A 256 -7.28 -2.12 -25.15
N THR A 257 -7.66 -0.91 -24.73
CA THR A 257 -9.03 -0.38 -24.81
C THR A 257 -8.98 1.08 -25.23
N SER A 258 -10.14 1.74 -25.34
CA SER A 258 -10.20 3.19 -25.55
C SER A 258 -9.61 3.98 -24.37
N GLN A 259 -9.46 3.37 -23.19
CA GLN A 259 -8.99 4.03 -21.96
C GLN A 259 -7.72 3.39 -21.39
N SER A 260 -7.09 2.43 -22.09
CA SER A 260 -5.87 1.81 -21.57
C SER A 260 -4.93 1.33 -22.67
N CYS A 261 -3.63 1.36 -22.35
CA CYS A 261 -2.61 0.80 -23.22
C CYS A 261 -1.47 0.16 -22.44
N THR A 262 -0.60 -0.50 -23.21
CA THR A 262 0.67 -1.00 -22.74
C THR A 262 1.80 -0.45 -23.60
N LEU A 263 2.85 0.04 -22.95
CA LEU A 263 4.16 0.29 -23.58
C LEU A 263 5.05 -0.91 -23.29
N LYS A 264 5.57 -1.58 -24.32
CA LYS A 264 6.46 -2.74 -24.18
C LYS A 264 7.85 -2.41 -24.71
N LEU A 265 8.89 -2.56 -23.88
CA LEU A 265 10.27 -2.27 -24.28
C LEU A 265 10.69 -3.14 -25.48
N THR A 266 11.19 -2.52 -26.55
CA THR A 266 11.60 -3.18 -27.80
C THR A 266 13.08 -3.53 -27.81
N ASN A 267 13.91 -2.65 -27.25
CA ASN A 267 15.36 -2.83 -27.19
C ASN A 267 15.75 -3.37 -25.82
N LYS A 268 15.87 -4.70 -25.69
CA LYS A 268 16.56 -5.30 -24.55
C LYS A 268 18.04 -4.99 -24.68
N VAL A 269 18.49 -3.89 -24.11
CA VAL A 269 19.93 -3.73 -23.84
C VAL A 269 20.23 -4.75 -22.75
N ASN A 270 21.03 -5.77 -23.08
CA ASN A 270 21.52 -6.78 -22.13
C ASN A 270 22.32 -6.11 -21.02
#